data_AF-A0A359CU15-F1
#
_entry.id   AF-A0A359CU15-F1
#
_cell.length_a   1.000
_cell.length_b   1.000
_cell.length_c   1.000
_cell.angle_alpha   90.00
_cell.angle_beta   90.00
_cell.angle_gamma   90.00
#
_symmetry.space_group_name_H-M   'P 1'
#
loop_
_entity.id
_entity.type
_entity.pdbx_description
1 polymer ?
#
loop_
_entity_poly.entity_id
_entity_poly.type
_entity_poly.pdbx_seq_one_letter_code
_entity_poly.pdbx_strand_id
1 'polypeptide(L)'
;MHRTFYHITHEGEDESNRKPNFRRMERIRFPKFIIENCKHNDILIWKNKRGKDERVLLLNEAENYIVILTDRGEYFMLITAYYVETKHRKEKLVKEYKDYIKAKTA
;
A
#
# COMPACT_ATOMS: atom_id res chain seq x y z
N MET A 1 3.59 -21.36 0.12
CA MET A 1 4.16 -20.01 -0.12
C MET A 1 3.45 -19.02 0.81
N HIS A 2 4.17 -18.15 1.53
CA HIS A 2 3.55 -17.19 2.45
C HIS A 2 2.67 -16.19 1.69
N ARG A 3 1.44 -15.93 2.16
CA ARG A 3 0.45 -15.14 1.42
C ARG A 3 0.96 -13.73 1.10
N THR A 4 1.53 -13.00 2.06
CA THR A 4 2.09 -11.66 1.81
C THR A 4 3.18 -11.69 0.74
N PHE A 5 4.06 -12.69 0.74
CA PHE A 5 5.13 -12.80 -0.26
C PHE A 5 4.57 -12.96 -1.67
N TYR A 6 3.51 -13.77 -1.83
CA TYR A 6 2.82 -13.93 -3.10
C TYR A 6 2.15 -12.61 -3.55
N HIS A 7 1.50 -11.89 -2.64
CA HIS A 7 0.85 -10.60 -2.92
C HIS A 7 1.81 -9.47 -3.29
N ILE A 8 3.10 -9.54 -2.93
CA ILE A 8 4.11 -8.54 -3.29
C ILE A 8 5.00 -8.98 -4.45
N THR A 9 4.74 -10.14 -5.07
CA THR A 9 5.52 -10.65 -6.22
C THR A 9 4.63 -10.96 -7.42
N HIS A 10 3.36 -11.28 -7.20
CA HIS A 10 2.41 -11.66 -8.23
C HIS A 10 1.20 -10.72 -8.28
N GLU A 11 0.46 -10.79 -9.38
CA GLU A 11 -0.78 -10.05 -9.60
C GLU A 11 -1.87 -10.89 -10.27
N GLY A 12 -3.09 -10.38 -10.26
CA GLY A 12 -4.28 -11.05 -10.78
C GLY A 12 -5.39 -11.14 -9.74
N GLU A 13 -6.62 -11.14 -10.22
CA GLU A 13 -7.82 -11.24 -9.40
C GLU A 13 -8.03 -12.67 -8.88
N ASP A 14 -7.72 -13.67 -9.71
CA ASP A 14 -7.74 -15.07 -9.31
C ASP A 14 -6.50 -15.40 -8.45
N GLU A 15 -6.72 -15.52 -7.14
CA GLU A 15 -5.69 -15.86 -6.16
C GLU A 15 -4.98 -17.19 -6.49
N SER A 16 -5.69 -18.17 -7.07
CA SER A 16 -5.10 -19.48 -7.40
C SER A 16 -4.20 -19.43 -8.63
N ASN A 17 -4.45 -18.47 -9.54
CA ASN A 17 -3.80 -18.40 -10.85
C ASN A 17 -3.04 -17.09 -11.11
N ARG A 18 -2.68 -16.35 -10.06
CA ARG A 18 -1.90 -15.12 -10.20
C ARG A 18 -0.60 -15.35 -10.99
N LYS A 19 -0.20 -14.32 -11.73
CA LYS A 19 1.01 -14.35 -12.55
C LYS A 19 2.12 -13.53 -11.92
N PRO A 20 3.41 -13.92 -12.07
CA PRO A 20 4.52 -13.10 -11.64
C PRO A 20 4.43 -11.70 -12.23
N ASN A 21 4.57 -10.67 -11.39
CA ASN A 21 4.66 -9.28 -11.83
C ASN A 21 6.09 -8.79 -11.61
N PHE A 22 6.82 -8.58 -12.70
CA PHE A 22 8.22 -8.17 -12.66
C PHE A 22 8.41 -6.80 -11.99
N ARG A 23 7.49 -5.85 -12.16
CA ARG A 23 7.57 -4.54 -11.50
C ARG A 23 7.50 -4.63 -9.98
N ARG A 24 6.68 -5.56 -9.46
CA ARG A 24 6.62 -5.86 -8.03
C ARG A 24 7.92 -6.52 -7.55
N MET A 25 8.43 -7.49 -8.30
CA MET A 25 9.65 -8.22 -7.96
C MET A 25 10.92 -7.34 -7.97
N GLU A 26 11.04 -6.43 -8.94
CA GLU A 26 12.09 -5.39 -8.99
C GLU A 26 12.16 -4.56 -7.69
N ARG A 27 11.03 -4.43 -7.00
CA ARG A 27 10.83 -3.56 -5.84
C ARG A 27 10.67 -4.34 -4.54
N ILE A 28 11.14 -5.59 -4.46
CA ILE A 28 10.92 -6.45 -3.30
C ILE A 28 11.43 -5.87 -1.98
N ARG A 29 12.45 -5.00 -2.02
CA ARG A 29 13.02 -4.31 -0.84
C ARG A 29 12.30 -3.01 -0.46
N PHE A 30 11.51 -2.44 -1.37
CA PHE A 30 10.89 -1.13 -1.19
C PHE A 30 9.92 -1.08 0.00
N PRO A 31 9.12 -2.12 0.31
CA PRO A 31 8.21 -2.08 1.46
C PRO A 31 8.94 -1.78 2.76
N LYS A 32 10.08 -2.45 3.00
CA LYS A 32 10.90 -2.22 4.20
C LYS A 32 11.36 -0.75 4.26
N PHE A 33 11.94 -0.26 3.17
CA PHE A 33 12.43 1.13 3.10
C PHE A 33 11.34 2.15 3.41
N ILE A 34 10.15 1.99 2.83
CA ILE A 34 9.02 2.92 3.05
C ILE A 34 8.52 2.84 4.50
N ILE A 35 8.44 1.64 5.09
CA ILE A 35 7.98 1.46 6.48
C ILE A 35 8.97 2.10 7.46
N GLU A 36 10.27 1.89 7.27
CA GLU A 36 11.32 2.45 8.13
C GLU A 36 11.42 3.99 8.02
N ASN A 37 11.12 4.54 6.84
CA ASN A 37 11.20 5.99 6.57
C ASN A 37 9.83 6.68 6.51
N CYS A 38 8.79 6.07 7.11
CA CYS A 38 7.40 6.54 6.98
C CYS A 38 7.15 7.95 7.50
N LYS A 39 8.02 8.47 8.38
CA LYS A 39 7.93 9.83 8.92
C LYS A 39 8.40 10.92 7.94
N HIS A 40 8.95 10.55 6.79
CA HIS A 40 9.37 11.51 5.77
C HIS A 40 8.15 12.23 5.16
N ASN A 41 8.29 13.52 4.87
CA ASN A 41 7.17 14.37 4.42
C ASN A 41 6.56 13.93 3.07
N ASP A 42 7.34 13.20 2.26
CA ASP A 42 6.88 12.68 0.96
C ASP A 42 6.01 11.42 1.09
N ILE A 43 5.87 10.88 2.30
CA ILE A 43 5.05 9.69 2.55
C ILE A 43 3.70 10.14 3.10
N LEU A 44 2.67 10.03 2.26
CA LEU A 44 1.31 10.24 2.68
C LEU A 44 0.83 9.02 3.48
N ILE A 45 0.34 9.25 4.69
CA ILE A 45 -0.17 8.20 5.57
C ILE A 45 -1.63 8.46 5.92
N TRP A 46 -2.49 7.47 5.69
CA TRP A 46 -3.87 7.51 6.14
C TRP A 46 -4.39 6.13 6.51
N LYS A 47 -5.52 6.12 7.23
CA LYS A 47 -6.27 4.91 7.56
C LYS A 47 -7.45 4.78 6.61
N ASN A 48 -7.70 3.59 6.09
CA ASN A 48 -8.94 3.28 5.37
C ASN A 48 -9.62 2.03 5.92
N LYS A 49 -10.93 1.97 5.76
CA LYS A 49 -11.74 0.83 6.17
C LYS A 49 -12.17 0.05 4.95
N ARG A 50 -11.85 -1.25 4.91
CA ARG A 50 -12.33 -2.17 3.87
C ARG A 50 -13.12 -3.29 4.54
N GLY A 51 -14.44 -3.14 4.54
CA GLY A 51 -15.32 -4.05 5.29
C GLY A 51 -15.05 -3.95 6.79
N LYS A 52 -14.62 -5.05 7.40
CA LYS A 52 -14.27 -5.12 8.83
C LYS A 52 -12.82 -4.73 9.13
N ASP A 53 -11.95 -4.76 8.12
CA ASP A 53 -10.53 -4.51 8.31
C ASP A 53 -10.20 -3.02 8.20
N GLU A 54 -9.38 -2.53 9.12
CA GLU A 54 -8.72 -1.23 9.03
C GLU A 54 -7.31 -1.41 8.46
N ARG A 55 -6.98 -0.65 7.41
CA ARG A 55 -5.65 -0.65 6.80
C ARG A 55 -4.98 0.70 7.00
N VAL A 56 -3.66 0.66 7.13
CA VAL A 56 -2.79 1.84 7.07
C VAL A 56 -2.12 1.85 5.70
N LEU A 57 -2.30 2.93 4.96
CA LEU A 57 -1.75 3.12 3.63
C LEU A 57 -0.59 4.11 3.73
N LEU A 58 0.53 3.77 3.11
CA LEU A 58 1.72 4.61 2.98
C LEU A 58 1.99 4.79 1.50
N LEU A 59 1.72 5.98 0.97
CA LEU A 59 1.93 6.31 -0.44
C LEU A 59 3.13 7.24 -0.57
N ASN A 60 4.12 6.82 -1.34
CA ASN A 60 5.12 7.72 -1.91
C ASN A 60 4.61 8.16 -3.28
N GLU A 61 4.16 9.41 -3.39
CA GLU A 61 3.58 9.94 -4.64
C GLU A 61 4.61 10.10 -5.75
N ALA A 62 5.85 10.46 -5.40
CA ALA A 62 6.94 10.69 -6.34
C ALA A 62 7.36 9.37 -7.03
N GLU A 63 7.44 8.29 -6.25
CA GLU A 63 7.81 6.96 -6.73
C GLU A 63 6.64 6.15 -7.29
N ASN A 64 5.42 6.70 -7.26
CA ASN A 64 4.17 6.01 -7.51
C ASN A 64 4.12 4.64 -6.79
N TYR A 65 4.52 4.58 -5.52
CA TYR A 65 4.63 3.31 -4.80
C TYR A 65 3.81 3.35 -3.52
N ILE A 66 3.02 2.30 -3.30
CA ILE A 66 2.16 2.19 -2.12
C ILE A 66 2.48 0.94 -1.31
N VAL A 67 2.52 1.10 0.01
CA VAL A 67 2.56 0.02 0.99
C VAL A 67 1.24 0.01 1.75
N ILE A 68 0.68 -1.19 1.94
CA ILE A 68 -0.59 -1.39 2.65
C ILE A 68 -0.33 -2.34 3.82
N LEU A 69 -0.55 -1.81 5.02
CA LEU A 69 -0.45 -2.54 6.27
C LEU A 69 -1.86 -2.76 6.85
N THR A 70 -2.00 -3.75 7.71
CA THR A 70 -3.13 -3.85 8.61
C THR A 70 -2.68 -3.65 10.04
N ASP A 71 -3.46 -2.90 10.80
CA ASP A 71 -3.28 -2.73 12.23
C ASP A 71 -3.83 -3.99 12.95
N ARG A 72 -3.02 -4.63 13.79
CA ARG A 72 -3.41 -5.74 14.66
C ARG A 72 -3.37 -5.37 16.14
N GLY A 73 -3.23 -4.08 16.47
CA GLY A 73 -3.06 -3.58 17.83
C GLY A 73 -1.60 -3.70 18.30
N GLU A 74 -1.09 -4.93 18.42
CA GLU A 74 0.28 -5.17 18.89
C GLU A 74 1.35 -4.98 17.82
N TYR A 75 0.99 -5.19 16.55
CA TYR A 75 1.89 -5.08 15.42
C TYR A 75 1.15 -4.66 14.15
N PHE A 76 1.91 -4.20 13.16
CA PHE A 76 1.42 -3.99 11.81
C PHE A 76 1.83 -5.17 10.92
N MET A 77 0.88 -5.72 10.18
CA MET A 77 1.15 -6.79 9.23
C MET A 77 1.10 -6.25 7.79
N LEU A 78 2.17 -6.52 7.03
CA LEU A 78 2.21 -6.20 5.61
C LEU A 78 1.19 -7.05 4.83
N ILE A 79 0.27 -6.39 4.14
CA ILE A 79 -0.75 -7.03 3.30
C ILE A 79 -0.25 -7.12 1.86
N THR A 80 0.12 -5.98 1.28
CA THR A 80 0.64 -5.89 -0.09
C THR A 80 1.38 -4.57 -0.26
N ALA A 81 2.17 -4.47 -1.32
CA ALA A 81 2.82 -3.26 -1.78
C ALA A 81 3.01 -3.35 -3.29
N TYR A 82 2.87 -2.23 -3.99
CA TYR A 82 2.93 -2.22 -5.45
C TYR A 82 3.21 -0.85 -6.04
N TYR A 83 3.73 -0.88 -7.26
CA TYR A 83 3.80 0.30 -8.13
C TYR A 83 2.41 0.64 -8.66
N VAL A 84 2.03 1.91 -8.55
CA VAL A 84 0.75 2.45 -8.98
C VAL A 84 0.88 2.85 -10.46
N GLU A 85 0.52 1.92 -11.34
CA GLU A 85 0.77 2.04 -12.78
C GLU A 85 -0.02 3.16 -13.45
N THR A 86 -1.28 3.35 -13.06
CA THR A 86 -2.17 4.28 -13.76
C THR A 86 -2.32 5.59 -13.02
N LYS A 87 -2.29 6.69 -13.78
CA LYS A 87 -2.53 8.05 -13.26
C LYS A 87 -3.87 8.14 -12.51
N HIS A 88 -4.93 7.58 -13.09
CA HIS A 88 -6.25 7.55 -12.47
C HIS A 88 -6.25 6.85 -11.10
N ARG A 89 -5.53 5.73 -10.98
CA ARG A 89 -5.41 5.03 -9.70
C ARG A 89 -4.67 5.88 -8.68
N LYS A 90 -3.60 6.57 -9.07
CA LYS A 90 -2.88 7.50 -8.21
C LYS A 90 -3.76 8.64 -7.73
N GLU A 91 -4.45 9.31 -8.66
CA GLU A 91 -5.37 10.41 -8.35
C GLU A 91 -6.44 9.98 -7.32
N LYS A 92 -6.97 8.75 -7.47
CA LYS A 92 -7.94 8.20 -6.51
C LYS A 92 -7.34 8.02 -5.10
N LEU A 93 -6.11 7.51 -4.99
CA LEU A 93 -5.42 7.33 -3.71
C LEU A 93 -5.11 8.68 -3.04
N VAL A 94 -4.65 9.66 -3.82
CA VAL A 94 -4.35 11.00 -3.33
C VAL A 94 -5.63 11.70 -2.86
N LYS A 95 -6.74 11.52 -3.58
CA LYS A 95 -8.05 12.00 -3.15
C LYS A 95 -8.47 11.37 -1.82
N GLU A 96 -8.32 10.06 -1.68
CA GLU A 96 -8.63 9.33 -0.44
C GLU A 96 -7.84 9.87 0.76
N TYR A 97 -6.53 10.16 0.58
CA TYR A 97 -5.71 10.81 1.59
C TYR A 97 -6.23 12.21 1.96
N LYS A 98 -6.52 13.05 0.95
CA LYS A 98 -7.03 14.42 1.19
C LYS A 98 -8.35 14.41 1.95
N ASP A 99 -9.26 13.51 1.59
CA ASP A 99 -10.54 13.34 2.27
C ASP A 99 -10.35 12.91 3.73
N TYR A 100 -9.39 12.01 4.00
CA TYR A 100 -9.03 11.60 5.36
C TYR A 100 -8.49 12.75 6.22
N ILE A 101 -7.56 13.55 5.69
CA ILE A 101 -7.01 14.71 6.41
C ILE A 101 -8.10 15.74 6.70
N LYS A 102 -8.98 16.00 5.73
CA LYS A 102 -10.11 16.92 5.90
C LYS A 102 -11.04 16.44 7.02
N ALA A 103 -11.38 15.15 7.07
CA ALA A 103 -12.23 14.58 8.11
C ALA A 103 -11.60 14.57 9.51
N LYS A 104 -10.26 14.57 9.62
CA LYS A 104 -9.55 14.65 10.89
C LYS A 104 -9.35 16.07 11.44
N THR A 105 -9.44 17.07 10.55
CA THR A 105 -9.21 18.48 10.89
C THR A 105 -10.52 19.24 11.10
N ALA A 106 -11.66 18.60 10.80
CA ALA A 106 -13.01 19.09 11.08
C ALA A 106 -13.47 18.65 12.48
#